data_AF-A0A0D2DUI8-F1
#
_entry.id   AF-A0A0D2DUI8-F1
#
_cell.length_a   1.000
_cell.length_b   1.000
_cell.length_c   1.000
_cell.angle_alpha   90.00
_cell.angle_beta   90.00
_cell.angle_gamma   90.00
#
_symmetry.space_group_name_H-M   'P 1'
#
loop_
_entity.id
_entity.type
_entity.pdbx_description
1 polymer ?
#
loop_
_entity_poly.entity_id
_entity_poly.type
_entity_poly.pdbx_seq_one_letter_code
_entity_poly.pdbx_strand_id
1 'polypeptide(L)'
;MSESFYTSSSASNLPNVTATSTPPPSSPITGSAPPPPPPKPVSHLNSQAQSANVSRTGTPTLSSTPTNAVPGITNSPRPQPPVPNAQQTFAPVPPQPQQRYDPIPPPSLSDRWIPSQLQDKPINELHTLVNNASLLASIASTHPSYTSSLKPLQDAIHANLQLVQQVSQAESQLRQLRDETGQLLLSHASLQTQWRRKQTEMDDALSPWGPRQMYQRLVSSIGEQEALLRATQESFLEGSTSDDTSHGKASEKEINDWVRRIREGATTLEKRREMRARWDEGRVGGWR
;
A
#
# COMPACT_ATOMS: atom_id res chain seq x y z
N MET A 1 10.81 35.52 19.52
CA MET A 1 10.42 35.58 20.94
C MET A 1 10.17 34.15 21.38
N SER A 2 10.83 33.73 22.44
CA SER A 2 10.82 32.36 22.95
C SER A 2 9.74 32.23 24.03
N GLU A 3 9.11 31.06 24.16
CA GLU A 3 8.78 30.55 25.49
C GLU A 3 8.58 29.01 25.47
N SER A 4 9.30 28.35 26.38
CA SER A 4 9.09 26.96 26.79
C SER A 4 7.88 26.93 27.77
N PHE A 5 7.31 25.81 28.21
CA PHE A 5 7.91 24.81 29.08
C PHE A 5 7.02 23.55 29.21
N TYR A 6 7.66 22.42 29.53
CA TYR A 6 7.02 21.20 30.04
C TYR A 6 6.45 21.40 31.45
N THR A 7 5.33 20.74 31.76
CA THR A 7 5.18 20.02 33.05
C THR A 7 4.46 18.67 32.83
N SER A 8 4.66 17.74 33.76
CA SER A 8 4.12 16.38 33.78
C SER A 8 3.61 16.06 35.18
N SER A 9 2.54 15.27 35.33
CA SER A 9 2.23 14.52 36.58
C SER A 9 1.11 13.48 36.41
N SER A 10 1.53 12.22 36.30
CA SER A 10 1.26 11.11 37.23
C SER A 10 -0.10 10.89 37.94
N ALA A 11 -0.40 9.58 38.07
CA ALA A 11 -1.04 8.87 39.20
C ALA A 11 -2.53 8.47 39.12
N SER A 12 -2.74 7.21 38.74
CA SER A 12 -3.48 6.16 39.47
C SER A 12 -4.64 6.53 40.40
N ASN A 13 -5.83 5.98 40.12
CA ASN A 13 -6.60 5.27 41.14
C ASN A 13 -7.66 4.31 40.55
N LEU A 14 -7.65 3.07 41.04
CA LEU A 14 -8.75 2.10 40.99
C LEU A 14 -9.23 1.89 42.42
N PRO A 15 -10.51 1.54 42.63
CA PRO A 15 -10.72 0.33 43.42
C PRO A 15 -11.72 -0.66 42.81
N ASN A 16 -11.52 -1.90 43.20
CA ASN A 16 -12.20 -3.13 42.78
C ASN A 16 -13.45 -3.41 43.61
N VAL A 17 -14.53 -3.92 43.00
CA VAL A 17 -15.61 -4.64 43.70
C VAL A 17 -16.06 -5.87 42.88
N THR A 18 -15.86 -7.03 43.50
CA THR A 18 -16.50 -8.37 43.37
C THR A 18 -17.94 -8.44 42.82
N ALA A 19 -18.49 -9.59 42.38
CA ALA A 19 -18.01 -10.92 41.94
C ALA A 19 -19.26 -11.78 41.55
N THR A 20 -19.12 -12.78 40.67
CA THR A 20 -19.94 -14.03 40.46
C THR A 20 -19.58 -14.57 39.06
N SER A 21 -18.95 -15.73 38.80
CA SER A 21 -19.05 -17.13 39.27
C SER A 21 -20.08 -18.01 38.51
N THR A 22 -19.72 -18.52 37.33
CA THR A 22 -20.03 -19.91 36.88
C THR A 22 -19.34 -20.28 35.55
N PRO A 23 -18.73 -21.47 35.43
CA PRO A 23 -18.30 -22.07 34.15
C PRO A 23 -19.12 -23.37 33.84
N PRO A 24 -18.71 -24.20 32.87
CA PRO A 24 -19.31 -24.36 31.54
C PRO A 24 -20.24 -25.60 31.41
N PRO A 25 -20.73 -25.89 30.19
CA PRO A 25 -20.70 -27.28 29.72
C PRO A 25 -20.07 -27.44 28.32
N SER A 26 -19.44 -28.59 28.10
CA SER A 26 -18.65 -28.90 26.89
C SER A 26 -19.43 -29.64 25.81
N SER A 27 -19.34 -29.15 24.56
CA SER A 27 -19.34 -29.90 23.27
C SER A 27 -20.57 -30.77 22.90
N PRO A 28 -21.01 -30.77 21.62
CA PRO A 28 -20.32 -31.58 20.61
C PRO A 28 -20.20 -30.95 19.20
N ILE A 29 -19.51 -31.69 18.33
CA ILE A 29 -19.11 -31.31 16.97
C ILE A 29 -20.29 -31.41 16.00
N THR A 30 -20.64 -30.31 15.32
CA THR A 30 -21.32 -30.34 13.99
C THR A 30 -20.76 -29.22 13.12
N GLY A 31 -20.46 -29.52 11.85
CA GLY A 31 -19.80 -28.58 10.95
C GLY A 31 -20.77 -27.54 10.36
N SER A 32 -20.32 -26.30 10.25
CA SER A 32 -20.85 -25.32 9.29
C SER A 32 -19.70 -24.81 8.41
N ALA A 33 -19.99 -24.64 7.12
CA ALA A 33 -18.98 -24.42 6.10
C ALA A 33 -18.44 -22.98 6.07
N PRO A 34 -17.19 -22.75 5.63
CA PRO A 34 -16.72 -21.42 5.28
C PRO A 34 -17.54 -20.85 4.09
N PRO A 35 -17.69 -19.52 3.97
CA PRO A 35 -18.44 -18.90 2.89
C PRO A 35 -17.83 -19.20 1.51
N PRO A 36 -18.65 -19.29 0.44
CA PRO A 36 -18.20 -19.78 -0.85
C PRO A 36 -17.22 -18.80 -1.55
N PRO A 37 -16.19 -19.31 -2.26
CA PRO A 37 -15.29 -18.48 -3.05
C PRO A 37 -15.99 -17.92 -4.30
N PRO A 38 -15.55 -16.75 -4.82
CA PRO A 38 -16.14 -16.14 -6.01
C PRO A 38 -15.92 -16.98 -7.28
N PRO A 39 -16.83 -16.91 -8.27
CA PRO A 39 -16.77 -17.73 -9.47
C PRO A 39 -15.58 -17.39 -10.38
N LYS A 40 -14.98 -18.42 -10.98
CA LYS A 40 -13.89 -18.28 -11.96
C LYS A 40 -14.44 -17.86 -13.33
N PRO A 41 -13.76 -16.97 -14.07
CA PRO A 41 -14.15 -16.66 -15.44
C PRO A 41 -13.93 -17.86 -16.37
N VAL A 42 -14.88 -18.08 -17.27
CA VAL A 42 -14.85 -19.15 -18.28
C VAL A 42 -14.10 -18.64 -19.52
N SER A 43 -13.22 -19.44 -20.09
CA SER A 43 -12.44 -19.06 -21.27
C SER A 43 -12.58 -20.07 -22.42
N HIS A 44 -12.73 -19.51 -23.63
CA HIS A 44 -12.43 -20.07 -24.97
C HIS A 44 -13.54 -20.76 -25.81
N LEU A 45 -13.62 -20.31 -27.08
CA LEU A 45 -14.09 -20.96 -28.32
C LEU A 45 -15.58 -21.42 -28.33
N ASN A 46 -16.40 -21.25 -29.37
CA ASN A 46 -16.23 -20.90 -30.81
C ASN A 46 -17.60 -20.34 -31.33
N SER A 47 -17.83 -19.80 -32.55
CA SER A 47 -17.04 -19.44 -33.75
C SER A 47 -17.90 -18.63 -34.75
N GLN A 48 -17.28 -18.12 -35.83
CA GLN A 48 -17.85 -17.90 -37.18
C GLN A 48 -18.57 -16.55 -37.48
N ALA A 49 -18.26 -15.98 -38.66
CA ALA A 49 -18.62 -14.65 -39.23
C ALA A 49 -17.97 -13.43 -38.52
N GLN A 50 -16.93 -12.77 -39.10
CA GLN A 50 -16.98 -11.72 -40.15
C GLN A 50 -17.71 -10.44 -39.68
N SER A 51 -17.17 -9.20 -39.74
CA SER A 51 -15.94 -8.66 -40.36
C SER A 51 -15.57 -7.27 -39.78
N ALA A 52 -14.34 -6.79 -40.06
CA ALA A 52 -13.83 -5.40 -40.00
C ALA A 52 -13.40 -4.73 -38.65
N ASN A 53 -12.33 -3.92 -38.77
CA ASN A 53 -11.64 -3.03 -37.80
C ASN A 53 -10.97 -3.67 -36.56
N VAL A 54 -9.66 -3.96 -36.57
CA VAL A 54 -8.47 -3.04 -36.59
C VAL A 54 -8.14 -2.46 -35.20
N SER A 55 -7.21 -3.15 -34.51
CA SER A 55 -5.97 -2.63 -33.88
C SER A 55 -6.07 -1.53 -32.81
N ARG A 56 -5.39 -1.61 -31.65
CA ARG A 56 -4.23 -2.43 -31.22
C ARG A 56 -4.21 -2.59 -29.70
N THR A 57 -4.17 -3.84 -29.23
CA THR A 57 -3.59 -4.19 -27.92
C THR A 57 -2.57 -5.29 -28.19
N GLY A 58 -1.29 -5.03 -27.98
CA GLY A 58 -0.22 -5.92 -28.45
C GLY A 58 0.99 -5.90 -27.54
N THR A 59 1.01 -6.83 -26.58
CA THR A 59 2.24 -7.31 -25.94
C THR A 59 2.90 -8.36 -26.85
N PRO A 60 4.15 -8.18 -27.29
CA PRO A 60 4.96 -9.28 -27.78
C PRO A 60 5.63 -10.01 -26.61
N THR A 61 5.85 -11.30 -26.77
CA THR A 61 6.59 -12.15 -25.82
C THR A 61 7.85 -12.71 -26.46
N LEU A 62 8.82 -13.06 -25.60
CA LEU A 62 9.97 -13.94 -25.82
C LEU A 62 11.25 -13.39 -26.48
N SER A 63 12.34 -13.96 -25.95
CA SER A 63 13.63 -14.26 -26.56
C SER A 63 14.82 -13.36 -26.19
N SER A 64 15.82 -14.05 -25.64
CA SER A 64 17.06 -13.56 -25.06
C SER A 64 18.22 -13.53 -26.08
N THR A 65 19.01 -12.46 -26.08
CA THR A 65 20.49 -12.51 -26.19
C THR A 65 21.10 -11.15 -25.80
N PRO A 66 22.36 -11.08 -25.29
CA PRO A 66 22.94 -9.85 -24.79
C PRO A 66 23.92 -9.17 -25.76
N THR A 67 23.81 -7.85 -25.98
CA THR A 67 24.89 -7.03 -26.58
C THR A 67 24.81 -5.55 -26.18
N ASN A 68 25.90 -5.05 -25.59
CA ASN A 68 26.42 -3.67 -25.51
C ASN A 68 25.49 -2.44 -25.65
N ALA A 69 25.29 -1.78 -24.50
CA ALA A 69 25.51 -0.36 -24.20
C ALA A 69 25.43 0.72 -25.32
N VAL A 70 24.44 1.64 -25.17
CA VAL A 70 24.59 3.11 -25.32
C VAL A 70 23.64 3.79 -24.29
N PRO A 71 24.05 4.85 -23.55
CA PRO A 71 23.18 5.53 -22.59
C PRO A 71 22.37 6.68 -23.24
N GLY A 72 21.06 6.76 -22.96
CA GLY A 72 20.19 7.78 -23.54
C GLY A 72 18.85 8.00 -22.84
N ILE A 73 18.82 8.97 -21.91
CA ILE A 73 17.71 9.86 -21.55
C ILE A 73 16.26 9.32 -21.63
N THR A 74 15.69 8.93 -20.49
CA THR A 74 14.24 9.05 -20.24
C THR A 74 13.99 9.78 -18.92
N ASN A 75 13.54 11.03 -19.01
CA ASN A 75 13.19 11.83 -17.82
C ASN A 75 11.79 11.40 -17.34
N SER A 76 11.72 10.74 -16.18
CA SER A 76 10.46 10.42 -15.51
C SER A 76 10.58 10.73 -14.01
N PRO A 77 9.79 11.64 -13.43
CA PRO A 77 9.92 12.03 -12.02
C PRO A 77 9.49 10.97 -11.00
N ARG A 78 9.15 9.75 -11.44
CA ARG A 78 8.66 8.70 -10.55
C ARG A 78 9.85 7.91 -10.01
N PRO A 79 10.17 7.96 -8.70
CA PRO A 79 11.06 6.98 -8.12
C PRO A 79 10.42 5.60 -8.32
N GLN A 80 11.13 4.71 -9.01
CA GLN A 80 10.74 3.31 -9.01
C GLN A 80 10.82 2.82 -7.56
N PRO A 81 9.80 2.11 -7.04
CA PRO A 81 9.95 1.48 -5.74
C PRO A 81 11.17 0.55 -5.81
N PRO A 82 12.00 0.47 -4.74
CA PRO A 82 13.08 -0.50 -4.71
C PRO A 82 12.46 -1.88 -4.89
N VAL A 83 12.68 -2.50 -6.06
CA VAL A 83 12.45 -3.94 -6.19
C VAL A 83 13.39 -4.58 -5.18
N PRO A 84 12.89 -5.33 -4.17
CA PRO A 84 13.77 -6.06 -3.30
C PRO A 84 14.58 -6.99 -4.18
N ASN A 85 15.90 -6.79 -4.22
CA ASN A 85 16.79 -7.64 -4.99
C ASN A 85 16.98 -8.96 -4.21
N ALA A 86 15.86 -9.66 -4.01
CA ALA A 86 15.69 -10.87 -3.23
C ALA A 86 16.21 -12.10 -3.99
N GLN A 87 17.39 -11.94 -4.58
CA GLN A 87 18.38 -13.01 -4.70
C GLN A 87 19.29 -12.96 -3.47
N GLN A 88 18.67 -12.94 -2.28
CA GLN A 88 19.19 -13.75 -1.19
C GLN A 88 19.01 -15.21 -1.62
N THR A 89 19.92 -15.63 -2.51
CA THR A 89 20.21 -17.03 -2.70
C THR A 89 20.61 -17.52 -1.32
N PHE A 90 19.71 -18.25 -0.66
CA PHE A 90 20.09 -19.15 0.42
C PHE A 90 21.01 -20.17 -0.24
N ALA A 91 22.29 -19.82 -0.35
CA ALA A 91 23.33 -20.76 -0.67
C ALA A 91 23.15 -21.89 0.34
N PRO A 92 22.94 -23.14 -0.10
CA PRO A 92 22.97 -24.25 0.81
C PRO A 92 24.28 -24.14 1.56
N VAL A 93 24.23 -23.94 2.89
CA VAL A 93 25.43 -23.97 3.71
C VAL A 93 26.09 -25.28 3.33
N PRO A 94 27.30 -25.25 2.72
CA PRO A 94 27.93 -26.49 2.28
C PRO A 94 27.98 -27.37 3.52
N PRO A 95 27.52 -28.63 3.46
CA PRO A 95 27.50 -29.47 4.64
C PRO A 95 28.93 -29.46 5.17
N GLN A 96 29.12 -28.83 6.33
CA GLN A 96 30.41 -28.87 7.01
C GLN A 96 30.76 -30.35 7.06
N PRO A 97 31.99 -30.76 6.72
CA PRO A 97 32.36 -32.15 6.86
C PRO A 97 32.10 -32.50 8.32
N GLN A 98 31.05 -33.28 8.56
CA GLN A 98 30.84 -33.94 9.83
C GLN A 98 32.09 -34.79 9.96
N GLN A 99 33.09 -34.28 10.70
CA GLN A 99 34.15 -35.12 11.20
C GLN A 99 33.41 -36.25 11.88
N ARG A 100 33.55 -37.47 11.35
CA ARG A 100 32.98 -38.64 11.99
C ARG A 100 33.56 -38.62 13.39
N TYR A 101 32.69 -38.29 14.33
CA TYR A 101 33.01 -38.40 15.73
C TYR A 101 33.05 -39.92 15.96
N ASP A 102 34.25 -40.47 15.90
CA ASP A 102 34.52 -41.85 16.24
C ASP A 102 34.65 -41.88 17.77
N PRO A 103 33.64 -42.39 18.51
CA PRO A 103 33.69 -42.40 19.96
C PRO A 103 34.85 -43.27 20.42
N ILE A 104 35.63 -42.75 21.38
CA ILE A 104 36.55 -43.60 22.14
C ILE A 104 35.66 -44.60 22.90
N PRO A 105 35.75 -45.92 22.64
CA PRO A 105 34.91 -46.89 23.32
C PRO A 105 35.20 -46.87 24.83
N PRO A 106 34.20 -47.18 25.69
CA PRO A 106 34.48 -47.41 27.10
C PRO A 106 35.49 -48.56 27.26
N PRO A 107 36.37 -48.52 28.27
CA PRO A 107 37.44 -49.50 28.41
C PRO A 107 36.83 -50.88 28.64
N SER A 108 37.31 -51.88 27.89
CA SER A 108 36.85 -53.26 28.04
C SER A 108 37.46 -53.88 29.31
N LEU A 109 36.82 -54.92 29.86
CA LEU A 109 37.39 -55.66 31.00
C LEU A 109 38.78 -56.27 30.68
N SER A 110 39.08 -56.47 29.39
CA SER A 110 40.38 -56.87 28.87
C SER A 110 41.46 -55.78 28.92
N ASP A 111 41.10 -54.49 28.83
CA ASP A 111 42.06 -53.37 28.83
C ASP A 111 42.68 -53.13 30.21
N ARG A 112 42.06 -53.64 31.29
CA ARG A 112 42.49 -53.43 32.69
C ARG A 112 42.80 -51.96 33.01
N TRP A 113 42.07 -51.03 32.40
CA TRP A 113 42.33 -49.60 32.56
C TRP A 113 42.14 -49.19 34.02
N ILE A 114 43.21 -48.67 34.61
CA ILE A 114 43.28 -48.13 35.97
C ILE A 114 43.93 -46.75 35.85
N PRO A 115 43.34 -45.68 36.41
CA PRO A 115 43.99 -44.37 36.48
C PRO A 115 45.35 -44.47 37.19
N SER A 116 46.37 -43.77 36.69
CA SER A 116 47.72 -43.76 37.27
C SER A 116 47.74 -43.34 38.75
N GLN A 117 46.75 -42.57 39.20
CA GLN A 117 46.57 -42.16 40.60
C GLN A 117 46.20 -43.32 41.55
N LEU A 118 45.86 -44.50 41.02
CA LEU A 118 45.50 -45.70 41.79
C LEU A 118 46.56 -46.82 41.69
N GLN A 119 47.53 -46.69 40.79
CA GLN A 119 48.50 -47.76 40.51
C GLN A 119 49.49 -48.00 41.67
N ASP A 120 49.84 -46.94 42.41
CA ASP A 120 50.81 -46.97 43.52
C ASP A 120 50.16 -46.98 44.93
N LYS A 121 48.85 -47.22 45.04
CA LYS A 121 48.12 -47.15 46.33
C LYS A 121 48.15 -48.49 47.10
N PRO A 122 48.28 -48.48 48.44
CA PRO A 122 48.24 -49.69 49.25
C PRO A 122 46.82 -50.30 49.29
N ILE A 123 46.75 -51.63 49.44
CA ILE A 123 45.51 -52.43 49.39
C ILE A 123 44.40 -51.92 50.33
N ASN A 124 44.75 -51.43 51.52
CA ASN A 124 43.77 -50.90 52.48
C ASN A 124 43.01 -49.68 51.93
N GLU A 125 43.68 -48.81 51.17
CA GLU A 125 43.09 -47.63 50.52
C GLU A 125 42.27 -48.00 49.28
N LEU A 126 42.60 -49.10 48.60
CA LEU A 126 41.78 -49.62 47.51
C LEU A 126 40.46 -50.20 48.02
N HIS A 127 40.46 -50.81 49.21
CA HIS A 127 39.25 -51.43 49.78
C HIS A 127 38.19 -50.40 50.23
N THR A 128 38.61 -49.25 50.76
CA THR A 128 37.70 -48.13 51.08
C THR A 128 37.17 -47.48 49.81
N LEU A 129 37.97 -47.44 48.74
CA LEU A 129 37.63 -46.83 47.46
C LEU A 129 36.65 -47.69 46.64
N VAL A 130 36.82 -49.02 46.63
CA VAL A 130 35.90 -49.98 45.99
C VAL A 130 34.54 -50.03 46.68
N ASN A 131 34.49 -49.87 48.01
CA ASN A 131 33.22 -49.81 48.76
C ASN A 131 32.40 -48.53 48.51
N ASN A 132 32.98 -47.48 47.90
CA ASN A 132 32.30 -46.21 47.67
C ASN A 132 31.94 -46.01 46.19
N ALA A 133 30.72 -46.39 45.81
CA ALA A 133 30.24 -46.32 44.42
C ALA A 133 30.31 -44.92 43.79
N SER A 134 30.13 -43.85 44.57
CA SER A 134 30.28 -42.46 44.11
C SER A 134 31.73 -42.10 43.75
N LEU A 135 32.70 -42.70 44.45
CA LEU A 135 34.12 -42.51 44.20
C LEU A 135 34.57 -43.31 42.97
N LEU A 136 34.04 -44.53 42.80
CA LEU A 136 34.20 -45.30 41.57
C LEU A 136 33.62 -44.56 40.35
N ALA A 137 32.46 -43.90 40.49
CA ALA A 137 31.86 -43.12 39.42
C ALA A 137 32.68 -41.87 39.04
N SER A 138 33.23 -41.14 40.03
CA SER A 138 34.11 -40.00 39.74
C SER A 138 35.41 -40.44 39.09
N ILE A 139 35.96 -41.59 39.48
CA ILE A 139 37.11 -42.22 38.82
C ILE A 139 36.78 -42.64 37.38
N ALA A 140 35.62 -43.27 37.14
CA ALA A 140 35.21 -43.66 35.79
C ALA A 140 35.05 -42.45 34.84
N SER A 141 34.64 -41.29 35.37
CA SER A 141 34.56 -40.05 34.60
C SER A 141 35.93 -39.45 34.19
N THR A 142 37.04 -39.94 34.76
CA THR A 142 38.40 -39.55 34.31
C THR A 142 38.86 -40.26 33.04
N HIS A 143 38.14 -41.28 32.57
CA HIS A 143 38.47 -41.96 31.31
C HIS A 143 38.15 -41.08 30.08
N PRO A 144 39.03 -41.00 29.06
CA PRO A 144 38.80 -40.19 27.87
C PRO A 144 37.48 -40.48 27.11
N SER A 145 36.91 -41.68 27.22
CA SER A 145 35.59 -41.99 26.63
C SER A 145 34.45 -41.16 27.21
N TYR A 146 34.55 -40.67 28.45
CA TYR A 146 33.55 -39.81 29.06
C TYR A 146 33.57 -38.41 28.44
N THR A 147 34.75 -37.79 28.34
CA THR A 147 34.93 -36.53 27.60
C THR A 147 34.56 -36.68 26.13
N SER A 148 34.87 -37.84 25.52
CA SER A 148 34.44 -38.19 24.18
C SER A 148 32.91 -38.14 24.08
N SER A 149 32.17 -38.90 24.90
CA SER A 149 30.71 -39.03 24.80
C SER A 149 29.93 -37.73 25.02
N LEU A 150 30.51 -36.77 25.77
CA LEU A 150 29.93 -35.43 25.96
C LEU A 150 30.10 -34.52 24.74
N LYS A 151 31.10 -34.74 23.88
CA LYS A 151 31.39 -33.85 22.74
C LYS A 151 30.20 -33.71 21.77
N PRO A 152 29.53 -34.78 21.29
CA PRO A 152 28.35 -34.64 20.42
C PRO A 152 27.20 -33.85 21.06
N LEU A 153 27.02 -33.95 22.38
CA LEU A 153 26.01 -33.17 23.10
C LEU A 153 26.40 -31.69 23.17
N GLN A 154 27.67 -31.38 23.43
CA GLN A 154 28.18 -30.00 23.43
C GLN A 154 28.08 -29.38 22.02
N ASP A 155 28.45 -30.12 20.98
CA ASP A 155 28.35 -29.69 19.59
C ASP A 155 26.87 -29.45 19.19
N ALA A 156 25.95 -30.33 19.61
CA ALA A 156 24.52 -30.15 19.40
C ALA A 156 23.93 -28.95 20.15
N ILE A 157 24.36 -28.69 21.39
CA ILE A 157 23.96 -27.50 22.17
C ILE A 157 24.46 -26.22 21.48
N HIS A 158 25.71 -26.21 21.03
CA HIS A 158 26.29 -25.07 20.31
C HIS A 158 25.57 -24.81 18.97
N ALA A 159 25.27 -25.86 18.20
CA ALA A 159 24.49 -25.75 16.98
C ALA A 159 23.07 -25.19 17.22
N ASN A 160 22.38 -25.65 18.28
CA ASN A 160 21.08 -25.09 18.66
C ASN A 160 21.18 -23.61 19.06
N LEU A 161 22.23 -23.21 19.80
CA LEU A 161 22.47 -21.82 20.17
C LEU A 161 22.67 -20.94 18.91
N GLN A 162 23.48 -21.41 17.95
CA GLN A 162 23.67 -20.72 16.67
C GLN A 162 22.36 -20.62 15.86
N LEU A 163 21.54 -21.66 15.82
CA LEU A 163 20.23 -21.64 15.16
C LEU A 163 19.28 -20.63 15.83
N VAL A 164 19.22 -20.58 17.17
CA VAL A 164 18.41 -19.60 17.90
C VAL A 164 18.86 -18.16 17.61
N GLN A 165 20.18 -17.91 17.50
CA GLN A 165 20.71 -16.60 17.10
C GLN A 165 20.29 -16.23 15.66
N GLN A 166 20.39 -17.17 14.71
CA GLN A 166 19.96 -16.95 13.33
C GLN A 166 18.45 -16.68 13.21
N VAL A 167 17.62 -17.44 13.94
CA VAL A 167 16.16 -17.22 13.98
C VAL A 167 15.84 -15.86 14.59
N SER A 168 16.48 -15.47 15.69
CA SER A 168 16.30 -14.15 16.31
C SER A 168 16.68 -13.00 15.37
N GLN A 169 17.77 -13.15 14.60
CA GLN A 169 18.16 -12.19 13.57
C GLN A 169 17.14 -12.13 12.42
N ALA A 170 16.66 -13.27 11.92
CA ALA A 170 15.64 -13.31 10.88
C ALA A 170 14.31 -12.71 11.35
N GLU A 171 13.91 -12.96 12.60
CA GLU A 171 12.73 -12.35 13.21
C GLU A 171 12.84 -10.83 13.29
N SER A 172 13.99 -10.28 13.70
CA SER A 172 14.17 -8.82 13.79
C SER A 172 14.09 -8.16 12.40
N GLN A 173 14.70 -8.77 11.39
CA GLN A 173 14.60 -8.34 9.99
C GLN A 173 13.17 -8.40 9.44
N LEU A 174 12.42 -9.48 9.74
CA LEU A 174 11.02 -9.61 9.33
C LEU A 174 10.10 -8.59 10.01
N ARG A 175 10.36 -8.27 11.29
CA ARG A 175 9.62 -7.21 12.01
C ARG A 175 9.91 -5.84 11.40
N GLN A 176 11.17 -5.49 11.17
CA GLN A 176 11.55 -4.24 10.49
C GLN A 176 10.89 -4.12 9.11
N LEU A 177 10.99 -5.15 8.26
CA LEU A 177 10.40 -5.14 6.91
C LEU A 177 8.87 -5.00 6.96
N ARG A 178 8.20 -5.61 7.95
CA ARG A 178 6.76 -5.45 8.18
C ARG A 178 6.41 -4.01 8.56
N ASP A 179 7.18 -3.38 9.43
CA ASP A 179 6.93 -2.02 9.90
C ASP A 179 7.19 -1.00 8.77
N GLU A 180 8.27 -1.15 8.00
CA GLU A 180 8.57 -0.38 6.80
C GLU A 180 7.44 -0.51 5.75
N THR A 181 6.97 -1.75 5.50
CA THR A 181 5.85 -2.01 4.58
C THR A 181 4.55 -1.37 5.08
N GLY A 182 4.30 -1.41 6.39
CA GLY A 182 3.13 -0.76 7.01
C GLY A 182 3.14 0.76 6.81
N GLN A 183 4.30 1.41 7.01
CA GLN A 183 4.48 2.84 6.76
C GLN A 183 4.33 3.18 5.26
N LEU A 184 4.87 2.35 4.37
CA LEU A 184 4.75 2.54 2.92
C LEU A 184 3.29 2.42 2.44
N LEU A 185 2.54 1.44 2.96
CA LEU A 185 1.11 1.28 2.64
C LEU A 185 0.27 2.45 3.16
N LEU A 186 0.55 2.95 4.37
CA LEU A 186 -0.13 4.11 4.93
C LEU A 186 0.16 5.39 4.12
N SER A 187 1.42 5.62 3.74
CA SER A 187 1.79 6.76 2.90
C SER A 187 1.15 6.66 1.51
N HIS A 188 1.13 5.48 0.88
CA HIS A 188 0.42 5.24 -0.37
C HIS A 188 -1.09 5.54 -0.27
N ALA A 189 -1.77 5.04 0.77
CA ALA A 189 -3.20 5.26 0.97
C ALA A 189 -3.55 6.75 1.17
N SER A 190 -2.72 7.48 1.93
CA SER A 190 -2.88 8.92 2.11
C SER A 190 -2.63 9.71 0.82
N LEU A 191 -1.59 9.37 0.05
CA LEU A 191 -1.30 9.99 -1.24
C LEU A 191 -2.41 9.70 -2.27
N GLN A 192 -2.95 8.48 -2.31
CA GLN A 192 -4.08 8.12 -3.16
C GLN A 192 -5.32 8.96 -2.82
N THR A 193 -5.58 9.19 -1.52
CA THR A 193 -6.70 10.02 -1.05
C THR A 193 -6.49 11.49 -1.44
N GLN A 194 -5.27 12.02 -1.26
CA GLN A 194 -4.91 13.37 -1.70
C GLN A 194 -5.05 13.55 -3.22
N TRP A 195 -4.59 12.56 -4.01
CA TRP A 195 -4.72 12.59 -5.47
C TRP A 195 -6.18 12.56 -5.91
N ARG A 196 -7.02 11.71 -5.30
CA ARG A 196 -8.47 11.69 -5.57
C ARG A 196 -9.11 13.04 -5.27
N ARG A 197 -8.79 13.65 -4.13
CA ARG A 197 -9.27 14.99 -3.76
C ARG A 197 -8.83 16.07 -4.76
N LYS A 198 -7.57 16.02 -5.20
CA LYS A 198 -7.05 16.97 -6.21
C LYS A 198 -7.67 16.74 -7.59
N GLN A 199 -7.99 15.50 -7.94
CA GLN A 199 -8.71 15.18 -9.16
C GLN A 199 -10.13 15.76 -9.10
N THR A 200 -10.88 15.55 -8.01
CA THR A 200 -12.23 16.13 -7.88
C THR A 200 -12.20 17.66 -7.86
N GLU A 201 -11.22 18.29 -7.20
CA GLU A 201 -11.03 19.75 -7.23
C GLU A 201 -10.77 20.29 -8.64
N MET A 202 -9.98 19.57 -9.44
CA MET A 202 -9.74 19.89 -10.85
C MET A 202 -11.00 19.69 -11.70
N ASP A 203 -11.72 18.58 -11.51
CA ASP A 203 -12.94 18.25 -12.25
C ASP A 203 -14.06 19.28 -11.91
N ASP A 204 -14.18 19.70 -10.66
CA ASP A 204 -15.09 20.76 -10.20
C ASP A 204 -14.71 22.13 -10.80
N ALA A 205 -13.41 22.47 -10.83
CA ALA A 205 -12.92 23.72 -11.43
C ALA A 205 -13.12 23.75 -12.97
N LEU A 206 -13.04 22.60 -13.64
CA LEU A 206 -13.25 22.45 -15.09
C LEU A 206 -14.74 22.33 -15.47
N SER A 207 -15.59 21.82 -14.58
CA SER A 207 -17.04 21.66 -14.77
C SER A 207 -17.73 22.86 -15.45
N PRO A 208 -17.61 24.12 -14.97
CA PRO A 208 -18.25 25.28 -15.61
C PRO A 208 -17.68 25.64 -17.01
N TRP A 209 -16.49 25.16 -17.34
CA TRP A 209 -15.85 25.34 -18.64
C TRP A 209 -16.05 24.15 -19.58
N GLY A 210 -16.75 23.10 -19.12
CA GLY A 210 -17.14 21.98 -19.98
C GLY A 210 -18.04 22.42 -21.13
N PRO A 211 -17.98 21.77 -22.32
CA PRO A 211 -18.74 22.17 -23.50
C PRO A 211 -20.26 22.31 -23.25
N ARG A 212 -20.82 21.43 -22.41
CA ARG A 212 -22.23 21.48 -22.00
C ARG A 212 -22.58 22.73 -21.18
N GLN A 213 -21.72 23.12 -20.24
CA GLN A 213 -21.96 24.29 -19.39
C GLN A 213 -21.75 25.60 -20.17
N MET A 214 -20.73 25.66 -21.04
CA MET A 214 -20.56 26.78 -21.98
C MET A 214 -21.76 26.94 -22.90
N TYR A 215 -22.27 25.83 -23.46
CA TYR A 215 -23.48 25.84 -24.29
C TYR A 215 -24.71 26.30 -23.50
N GLN A 216 -24.95 25.77 -22.31
CA GLN A 216 -26.05 26.20 -21.45
C GLN A 216 -25.96 27.70 -21.12
N ARG A 217 -24.75 28.23 -20.87
CA ARG A 217 -24.53 29.67 -20.67
C ARG A 217 -24.81 30.49 -21.93
N LEU A 218 -24.44 29.99 -23.12
CA LEU A 218 -24.79 30.62 -24.39
C LEU A 218 -26.31 30.70 -24.57
N VAL A 219 -27.03 29.60 -24.32
CA VAL A 219 -28.51 29.56 -24.38
C VAL A 219 -29.15 30.53 -23.38
N SER A 220 -28.67 30.57 -22.14
CA SER A 220 -29.11 31.54 -21.13
C SER A 220 -28.92 32.98 -21.61
N SER A 221 -27.72 33.31 -22.12
CA SER A 221 -27.38 34.65 -22.61
C SER A 221 -28.14 35.10 -23.87
N ILE A 222 -28.79 34.17 -24.58
CA ILE A 222 -29.74 34.45 -25.67
C ILE A 222 -31.09 34.85 -25.06
N GLY A 223 -31.64 34.01 -24.16
CA GLY A 223 -32.91 34.31 -23.48
C GLY A 223 -32.87 35.60 -22.65
N GLU A 224 -31.76 35.85 -21.95
CA GLU A 224 -31.48 37.10 -21.24
C GLU A 224 -31.48 38.31 -22.19
N GLN A 225 -30.87 38.19 -23.38
CA GLN A 225 -30.83 39.28 -24.37
C GLN A 225 -32.20 39.55 -24.98
N GLU A 226 -33.00 38.51 -25.21
CA GLU A 226 -34.39 38.63 -25.68
C GLU A 226 -35.29 39.27 -24.61
N ALA A 227 -35.08 38.94 -23.33
CA ALA A 227 -35.76 39.59 -22.21
C ALA A 227 -35.34 41.06 -22.07
N LEU A 228 -34.05 41.39 -22.17
CA LEU A 228 -33.55 42.76 -22.12
C LEU A 228 -34.06 43.61 -23.30
N LEU A 229 -34.15 43.05 -24.51
CA LEU A 229 -34.75 43.73 -25.66
C LEU A 229 -36.25 44.01 -25.45
N ARG A 230 -37.00 43.01 -24.96
CA ARG A 230 -38.42 43.21 -24.60
C ARG A 230 -38.59 44.27 -23.51
N ALA A 231 -37.85 44.19 -22.42
CA ALA A 231 -37.88 45.21 -21.35
C ALA A 231 -37.48 46.62 -21.86
N THR A 232 -36.53 46.73 -22.79
CA THR A 232 -36.14 48.02 -23.40
C THR A 232 -37.21 48.56 -24.34
N GLN A 233 -37.97 47.68 -25.01
CA GLN A 233 -39.13 48.07 -25.82
C GLN A 233 -40.32 48.48 -24.95
N GLU A 234 -40.62 47.69 -23.91
CA GLU A 234 -41.69 47.93 -22.94
C GLU A 234 -41.46 49.23 -22.17
N SER A 235 -40.24 49.47 -21.65
CA SER A 235 -39.88 50.70 -20.94
C SER A 235 -40.04 51.98 -21.77
N PHE A 236 -39.77 51.93 -23.08
CA PHE A 236 -39.97 53.07 -23.97
C PHE A 236 -41.45 53.34 -24.25
N LEU A 237 -42.27 52.29 -24.32
CA LEU A 237 -43.73 52.42 -24.46
C LEU A 237 -44.37 52.94 -23.17
N GLU A 238 -43.99 52.38 -22.02
CA GLU A 238 -44.52 52.74 -20.70
C GLU A 238 -44.21 54.21 -20.34
N GLY A 239 -42.97 54.66 -20.57
CA GLY A 239 -42.56 56.07 -20.38
C GLY A 239 -43.23 57.07 -21.32
N SER A 240 -43.95 56.61 -22.36
CA SER A 240 -44.82 57.46 -23.18
C SER A 240 -46.28 57.46 -22.72
N THR A 241 -46.63 56.66 -21.70
CA THR A 241 -48.01 56.46 -21.21
C THR A 241 -48.20 56.78 -19.73
N SER A 242 -47.12 56.99 -18.96
CA SER A 242 -47.20 57.40 -17.56
C SER A 242 -47.73 58.84 -17.43
N ASP A 243 -48.77 58.97 -16.62
CA ASP A 243 -49.58 60.16 -16.35
C ASP A 243 -48.78 61.29 -15.64
N ASP A 244 -47.97 62.05 -16.38
CA ASP A 244 -47.52 63.39 -15.98
C ASP A 244 -47.77 64.43 -17.09
N THR A 245 -48.68 65.34 -16.80
CA THR A 245 -49.36 66.22 -17.75
C THR A 245 -48.57 67.50 -18.06
N SER A 246 -47.34 67.36 -18.58
CA SER A 246 -46.57 68.53 -19.04
C SER A 246 -45.66 68.33 -20.28
N HIS A 247 -45.03 67.17 -20.49
CA HIS A 247 -44.05 66.98 -21.57
C HIS A 247 -44.17 65.63 -22.32
N GLY A 248 -45.37 65.32 -22.82
CA GLY A 248 -45.73 64.01 -23.39
C GLY A 248 -45.16 63.62 -24.77
N LYS A 249 -43.86 63.82 -25.03
CA LYS A 249 -43.12 63.17 -26.13
C LYS A 249 -41.68 62.93 -25.69
N ALA A 250 -41.21 61.68 -25.79
CA ALA A 250 -39.79 61.35 -25.60
C ALA A 250 -38.92 62.27 -26.49
N SER A 251 -37.85 62.79 -25.92
CA SER A 251 -36.94 63.70 -26.61
C SER A 251 -36.32 63.01 -27.83
N GLU A 252 -36.08 63.75 -28.92
CA GLU A 252 -35.42 63.21 -30.11
C GLU A 252 -34.08 62.53 -29.76
N LYS A 253 -33.39 63.03 -28.75
CA LYS A 253 -32.18 62.39 -28.20
C LYS A 253 -32.46 61.02 -27.58
N GLU A 254 -33.52 60.89 -26.78
CA GLU A 254 -33.92 59.64 -26.12
C GLU A 254 -34.40 58.60 -27.14
N ILE A 255 -35.11 59.04 -28.18
CA ILE A 255 -35.51 58.20 -29.32
C ILE A 255 -34.26 57.67 -30.04
N ASN A 256 -33.30 58.53 -30.35
CA ASN A 256 -32.05 58.11 -30.99
C ASN A 256 -31.22 57.15 -30.11
N ASP A 257 -31.11 57.43 -28.81
CA ASP A 257 -30.43 56.55 -27.85
C ASP A 257 -31.15 55.20 -27.69
N TRP A 258 -32.49 55.18 -27.72
CA TRP A 258 -33.28 53.95 -27.70
C TRP A 258 -33.12 53.13 -28.98
N VAL A 259 -33.26 53.75 -30.16
CA VAL A 259 -33.04 53.10 -31.47
C VAL A 259 -31.62 52.52 -31.53
N ARG A 260 -30.63 53.25 -30.99
CA ARG A 260 -29.25 52.76 -30.87
C ARG A 260 -29.17 51.50 -29.99
N ARG A 261 -29.69 51.54 -28.76
CA ARG A 261 -29.67 50.37 -27.84
C ARG A 261 -30.40 49.16 -28.41
N ILE A 262 -31.54 49.35 -29.07
CA ILE A 262 -32.29 48.26 -29.73
C ILE A 262 -31.47 47.66 -30.88
N ARG A 263 -30.82 48.47 -31.73
CA ARG A 263 -29.94 47.97 -32.81
C ARG A 263 -28.72 47.24 -32.26
N GLU A 264 -28.07 47.76 -31.23
CA GLU A 264 -26.91 47.13 -30.57
C GLU A 264 -27.30 45.81 -29.89
N GLY A 265 -28.46 45.77 -29.22
CA GLY A 265 -29.01 44.55 -28.61
C GLY A 265 -29.42 43.51 -29.66
N ALA A 266 -30.11 43.90 -30.73
CA ALA A 266 -30.55 43.00 -31.80
C ALA A 266 -29.36 42.41 -32.59
N THR A 267 -28.36 43.23 -32.92
CA THR A 267 -27.12 42.73 -33.57
C THR A 267 -26.32 41.80 -32.64
N THR A 268 -26.38 42.01 -31.32
CA THR A 268 -25.78 41.10 -30.33
C THR A 268 -26.54 39.79 -30.20
N LEU A 269 -27.89 39.84 -30.21
CA LEU A 269 -28.74 38.65 -30.20
C LEU A 269 -28.48 37.76 -31.42
N GLU A 270 -28.46 38.34 -32.62
CA GLU A 270 -28.30 37.57 -33.86
C GLU A 270 -26.91 36.93 -33.97
N LYS A 271 -25.86 37.62 -33.49
CA LYS A 271 -24.51 37.04 -33.34
C LYS A 271 -24.49 35.82 -32.40
N ARG A 272 -25.25 35.84 -31.30
CA ARG A 272 -25.35 34.70 -30.36
C ARG A 272 -26.16 33.55 -30.96
N ARG A 273 -27.20 33.84 -31.75
CA ARG A 273 -27.98 32.82 -32.49
C ARG A 273 -27.13 32.12 -33.56
N GLU A 274 -26.37 32.86 -34.36
CA GLU A 274 -25.41 32.30 -35.31
C GLU A 274 -24.33 31.47 -34.59
N MET A 275 -23.80 31.96 -33.46
CA MET A 275 -22.87 31.20 -32.63
C MET A 275 -23.47 29.88 -32.11
N ARG A 276 -24.77 29.88 -31.78
CA ARG A 276 -25.51 28.68 -31.35
C ARG A 276 -25.69 27.70 -32.50
N ALA A 277 -26.14 28.14 -33.67
CA ALA A 277 -26.30 27.30 -34.86
C ALA A 277 -24.97 26.62 -35.24
N ARG A 278 -23.88 27.39 -35.26
CA ARG A 278 -22.52 26.86 -35.47
C ARG A 278 -22.08 25.87 -34.39
N TRP A 279 -22.56 26.02 -33.15
CA TRP A 279 -22.29 25.06 -32.07
C TRP A 279 -23.06 23.76 -32.27
N ASP A 280 -24.35 23.85 -32.60
CA ASP A 280 -25.24 22.72 -32.87
C ASP A 280 -24.76 21.88 -34.08
N GLU A 281 -24.15 22.54 -35.08
CA GLU A 281 -23.50 21.91 -36.24
C GLU A 281 -22.06 21.39 -36.00
N GLY A 282 -21.50 21.60 -34.81
CA GLY A 282 -20.11 21.21 -34.50
C GLY A 282 -19.03 22.05 -35.23
N ARG A 283 -19.36 23.25 -35.72
CA ARG A 283 -18.44 24.25 -36.32
C ARG A 283 -17.81 25.19 -35.27
N VAL A 284 -17.74 24.76 -34.01
CA VAL A 284 -17.11 25.50 -32.89
C VAL A 284 -15.81 24.80 -32.48
N GLY A 285 -14.75 25.59 -32.33
CA GLY A 285 -13.39 25.07 -32.08
C GLY A 285 -12.75 24.57 -33.37
N GLY A 286 -12.15 25.48 -34.13
CA GLY A 286 -11.44 25.16 -35.37
C GLY A 286 -10.11 24.44 -35.14
N TRP A 287 -10.17 23.18 -34.73
CA TRP A 287 -9.06 22.22 -34.73
C TRP A 287 -9.57 20.89 -35.32
N ARG A 288 -9.30 20.70 -36.61
CA ARG A 288 -9.36 19.40 -37.31
C ARG A 288 -7.94 18.98 -37.64
#